data_AF-T1CW01-F1
#
_entry.id   AF-T1CW01-F1
#
_cell.length_a   1.000
_cell.length_b   1.000
_cell.length_c   1.000
_cell.angle_alpha   90.00
_cell.angle_beta   90.00
_cell.angle_gamma   90.00
#
_symmetry.space_group_name_H-M   'P 1'
#
loop_
_entity.id
_entity.type
_entity.pdbx_description
1 polymer ?
#
loop_
_entity_poly.entity_id
_entity_poly.type
_entity_poly.pdbx_seq_one_letter_code
_entity_poly.pdbx_strand_id
1 'polypeptide(L)'
;MFNIWKIKSTLNHDGNYNFGKWNTYAQYNSTQQTGVATLFSDNYIAKSQLVMPFDLGGAGFMKLSVGGEVWHERFQHAQNVAQNTLNAGIDNQMRHRAISQTQSSLFLEDEYSINEYIGITGGVCYTYGSIFGSYATPRGYLVFKPFNFWTIKGGVATGYKVPVIKELSPGSTKSMDKVQIHAMGIQIYNQNLA
;
A
#
# COMPACT_ATOMS: atom_id res chain seq x y z
N MET A 1 -18.38 -1.39 -31.04
CA MET A 1 -16.92 -1.65 -31.06
C MET A 1 -16.32 -0.92 -29.85
N PHE A 2 -15.48 -1.57 -29.04
CA PHE A 2 -14.87 -0.95 -27.86
C PHE A 2 -13.40 -0.66 -28.15
N ASN A 3 -12.96 0.58 -27.91
CA ASN A 3 -11.57 0.98 -28.03
C ASN A 3 -10.99 1.30 -26.65
N ILE A 4 -9.79 0.81 -26.36
CA ILE A 4 -9.08 1.08 -25.10
C ILE A 4 -7.71 1.65 -25.43
N TRP A 5 -7.39 2.81 -24.85
CA TRP A 5 -6.09 3.46 -24.92
C TRP A 5 -5.46 3.48 -23.54
N LYS A 6 -4.16 3.18 -23.47
CA LYS A 6 -3.38 3.20 -22.24
C LYS A 6 -2.07 3.94 -22.46
N ILE A 7 -1.77 4.88 -21.56
CA ILE A 7 -0.49 5.58 -21.49
C ILE A 7 0.13 5.24 -20.13
N LYS A 8 1.41 4.87 -20.15
CA LYS A 8 2.19 4.58 -18.94
C LYS A 8 3.55 5.25 -19.05
N SER A 9 3.84 6.10 -18.09
CA SER A 9 5.15 6.76 -17.92
C SER A 9 5.74 6.36 -16.59
N THR A 10 7.03 6.08 -16.52
CA THR A 10 7.70 5.68 -15.29
C THR A 10 9.09 6.28 -15.24
N LEU A 11 9.43 6.84 -14.09
CA LEU A 11 10.75 7.35 -13.76
C LEU A 11 11.23 6.59 -12.52
N ASN A 12 12.45 6.09 -12.57
CA ASN A 12 13.05 5.34 -11.47
C ASN A 12 14.50 5.77 -11.28
N HIS A 13 14.92 5.85 -10.03
CA HIS A 13 16.28 6.13 -9.63
C HIS A 13 16.71 5.13 -8.56
N ASP A 14 17.78 4.40 -8.84
CA ASP A 14 18.45 3.49 -7.91
C ASP A 14 19.85 4.02 -7.61
N GLY A 15 20.07 4.45 -6.38
CA GLY A 15 21.36 4.93 -5.89
C GLY A 15 21.96 3.97 -4.88
N ASN A 16 23.24 3.66 -5.05
CA ASN A 16 24.04 2.96 -4.06
C ASN A 16 25.07 3.94 -3.49
N TYR A 17 24.92 4.28 -2.22
CA TYR A 17 25.72 5.28 -1.53
C TYR A 17 26.44 4.64 -0.34
N ASN A 18 27.46 5.32 0.18
CA ASN A 18 28.20 4.84 1.35
C ASN A 18 27.32 4.64 2.59
N PHE A 19 26.22 5.40 2.70
CA PHE A 19 25.26 5.30 3.81
C PHE A 19 24.14 4.30 3.55
N GLY A 20 24.02 3.73 2.35
CA GLY A 20 22.96 2.78 2.01
C GLY A 20 22.41 2.89 0.59
N LYS A 21 21.31 2.19 0.35
CA LYS A 21 20.63 2.14 -0.94
C LYS A 21 19.39 3.01 -0.92
N TRP A 22 19.27 3.89 -1.91
CA TRP A 22 18.09 4.74 -2.07
C TRP A 22 17.41 4.44 -3.41
N ASN A 23 16.17 3.96 -3.33
CA ASN A 23 15.29 3.81 -4.48
C ASN A 23 14.23 4.92 -4.48
N THR A 24 13.97 5.53 -5.63
CA THR A 24 12.84 6.43 -5.84
C THR A 24 12.17 6.09 -7.15
N TYR A 25 10.85 6.08 -7.13
CA TYR A 25 10.01 5.65 -8.24
C TYR A 25 8.81 6.59 -8.38
N ALA A 26 8.52 7.01 -9.61
CA ALA A 26 7.32 7.74 -9.94
C ALA A 26 6.67 7.14 -11.19
N GLN A 27 5.36 6.97 -11.18
CA GLN A 27 4.61 6.42 -12.29
C GLN A 27 3.32 7.19 -12.51
N TYR A 28 3.02 7.41 -13.79
CA TYR A 28 1.73 7.89 -14.25
C TYR A 28 1.12 6.85 -15.20
N ASN A 29 -0.13 6.49 -14.94
CA ASN A 29 -0.92 5.62 -15.81
C ASN A 29 -2.23 6.33 -16.17
N SER A 30 -2.54 6.41 -17.46
CA SER A 30 -3.84 6.86 -17.96
C SER A 30 -4.50 5.75 -18.76
N THR A 31 -5.77 5.49 -18.51
CA THR A 31 -6.59 4.55 -19.28
C THR A 31 -7.86 5.25 -19.75
N GLN A 32 -8.10 5.21 -21.05
CA GLN A 32 -9.34 5.65 -21.67
C GLN A 32 -10.02 4.44 -22.32
N GLN A 33 -11.28 4.21 -22.00
CA GLN A 33 -12.10 3.21 -22.66
C GLN A 33 -13.30 3.89 -23.31
N THR A 34 -13.50 3.67 -24.59
CA THR A 34 -14.59 4.24 -25.38
C THR A 34 -15.50 3.13 -25.90
N GLY A 35 -16.78 3.21 -25.54
CA GLY A 35 -17.85 2.31 -25.99
C GLY A 35 -19.21 2.99 -25.86
N VAL A 36 -20.20 2.32 -25.26
CA VAL A 36 -21.51 2.93 -24.94
C VAL A 36 -21.36 4.15 -24.01
N ALA A 37 -20.35 4.13 -23.14
CA ALA A 37 -19.87 5.29 -22.39
C ALA A 37 -18.34 5.40 -22.53
N THR A 38 -17.82 6.59 -22.29
CA THR A 38 -16.38 6.87 -22.24
C THR A 38 -15.94 6.94 -20.78
N LEU A 39 -14.97 6.10 -20.42
CA LEU A 39 -14.38 6.04 -19.08
C LEU A 39 -12.95 6.56 -19.14
N PHE A 40 -12.59 7.43 -18.19
CA PHE A 40 -11.21 7.89 -18.00
C PHE A 40 -10.74 7.52 -16.59
N SER A 41 -9.50 7.04 -16.51
CA SER A 41 -8.83 6.73 -15.26
C SER A 41 -7.39 7.23 -15.33
N ASP A 42 -7.02 8.08 -14.39
CA ASP A 42 -5.64 8.54 -14.19
C ASP A 42 -5.15 8.08 -12.81
N ASN A 43 -3.94 7.53 -12.77
CA ASN A 43 -3.29 7.06 -11.56
C ASN A 43 -1.86 7.58 -11.50
N TYR A 44 -1.50 8.20 -10.38
CA TYR A 44 -0.16 8.68 -10.07
C TYR A 44 0.36 7.97 -8.82
N ILE A 45 1.54 7.38 -8.91
CA ILE A 45 2.23 6.74 -7.79
C ILE A 45 3.60 7.37 -7.66
N ALA A 46 3.99 7.76 -6.46
CA ALA A 46 5.33 8.20 -6.13
C ALA A 46 5.80 7.50 -4.85
N LYS A 47 6.97 6.87 -4.88
CA LYS A 47 7.57 6.14 -3.76
C LYS A 47 9.03 6.50 -3.60
N SER A 48 9.49 6.62 -2.37
CA SER A 48 10.90 6.80 -2.03
C SER A 48 11.23 5.93 -0.83
N GLN A 49 12.34 5.21 -0.89
CA GLN A 49 12.80 4.32 0.17
C GLN A 49 14.32 4.38 0.30
N LEU A 50 14.78 4.56 1.53
CA LEU A 50 16.17 4.48 1.93
C LEU A 50 16.36 3.27 2.86
N VAL A 51 17.35 2.44 2.54
CA VAL A 51 17.77 1.29 3.35
C VAL A 51 19.23 1.49 3.75
N MET A 52 19.47 1.63 5.04
CA MET A 52 20.79 1.90 5.64
C MET A 52 21.25 0.68 6.44
N PRO A 53 22.37 0.05 6.04
CA PRO A 53 23.02 -0.97 6.85
C PRO A 53 23.99 -0.35 7.85
N PHE A 54 24.00 -0.86 9.08
CA PHE A 54 24.96 -0.49 10.13
C PHE A 54 25.63 -1.75 10.68
N ASP A 55 26.94 -1.82 10.53
CA ASP A 55 27.76 -2.81 11.22
C ASP A 55 28.17 -2.24 12.58
N LEU A 56 27.67 -2.85 13.66
CA LEU A 56 27.95 -2.44 15.04
C LEU A 56 29.08 -3.30 15.67
N GLY A 57 29.81 -4.06 14.86
CA GLY A 57 30.86 -4.96 15.31
C GLY A 57 30.30 -6.02 16.27
N GLY A 58 30.84 -6.10 17.48
CA GLY A 58 30.45 -7.10 18.47
C GLY A 58 29.00 -6.99 18.97
N ALA A 59 28.32 -5.88 18.70
CA ALA A 59 26.89 -5.73 19.00
C ALA A 59 25.98 -6.29 17.90
N GLY A 60 26.53 -6.68 16.74
CA GLY A 60 25.78 -7.26 15.64
C GLY A 60 25.52 -6.28 14.50
N PHE A 61 24.47 -6.52 13.73
CA PHE A 61 24.16 -5.79 12.49
C PHE A 61 22.74 -5.25 12.50
N MET A 62 22.59 -3.96 12.19
CA MET A 62 21.29 -3.29 12.05
C MET A 62 21.02 -2.90 10.60
N LYS A 63 19.76 -2.95 10.19
CA LYS A 63 19.30 -2.46 8.89
C LYS A 63 18.06 -1.61 9.09
N LEU A 64 18.21 -0.30 8.90
CA LEU A 64 17.15 0.68 9.00
C LEU A 64 16.55 0.93 7.62
N SER A 65 15.24 0.76 7.49
CA SER A 65 14.47 1.04 6.28
C SER A 65 13.45 2.14 6.56
N VAL A 66 13.55 3.25 5.85
CA VAL A 66 12.59 4.37 5.95
C VAL A 66 12.10 4.72 4.57
N GLY A 67 10.83 5.11 4.45
CA GLY A 67 10.31 5.55 3.17
C GLY A 67 8.87 6.00 3.24
N GLY A 68 8.35 6.29 2.06
CA GLY A 68 6.98 6.72 1.90
C GLY A 68 6.48 6.51 0.49
N GLU A 69 5.16 6.53 0.37
CA GLU A 69 4.46 6.36 -0.90
C GLU A 69 3.24 7.29 -0.94
N VAL A 70 2.99 7.92 -2.08
CA VAL A 70 1.78 8.65 -2.38
C VAL A 70 1.15 8.05 -3.62
N TRP A 71 -0.14 7.81 -3.54
CA TRP A 71 -0.98 7.28 -4.60
C TRP A 71 -2.19 8.20 -4.79
N HIS A 72 -2.42 8.65 -6.01
CA HIS A 72 -3.55 9.49 -6.36
C HIS A 72 -4.26 8.93 -7.58
N GLU A 73 -5.56 8.70 -7.47
CA GLU A 73 -6.38 8.23 -8.58
C GLU A 73 -7.56 9.15 -8.83
N ARG A 74 -7.91 9.26 -10.11
CA ARG A 74 -9.12 9.92 -10.59
C ARG A 74 -9.84 9.01 -11.57
N PHE A 75 -11.13 8.84 -11.36
CA PHE A 75 -12.03 8.14 -12.27
C PHE A 75 -13.11 9.10 -12.75
N GLN A 76 -13.33 9.17 -14.05
CA GLN A 76 -14.38 9.98 -14.66
C GLN A 76 -15.25 9.13 -15.56
N HIS A 77 -16.57 9.31 -15.45
CA HIS A 77 -17.57 8.68 -16.31
C HIS A 77 -18.22 9.74 -17.20
N ALA A 78 -18.06 9.60 -18.52
CA ALA A 78 -18.74 10.41 -19.52
C ALA A 78 -19.66 9.51 -20.35
N GLN A 79 -20.97 9.58 -20.10
CA GLN A 79 -21.95 8.77 -20.83
C GLN A 79 -22.25 9.41 -22.20
N ASN A 80 -22.21 8.64 -23.30
CA ASN A 80 -22.56 9.14 -24.62
C ASN A 80 -24.09 9.28 -24.73
N VAL A 81 -24.59 10.51 -24.96
CA VAL A 81 -26.01 10.89 -24.85
C VAL A 81 -26.84 10.53 -26.10
N ALA A 82 -26.46 9.51 -26.87
CA ALA A 82 -27.16 9.19 -28.13
C ALA A 82 -28.35 8.21 -27.98
N GLN A 83 -28.68 7.75 -26.77
CA GLN A 83 -29.59 6.61 -26.61
C GLN A 83 -30.63 6.72 -25.49
N ASN A 84 -31.15 7.92 -25.21
CA ASN A 84 -32.31 8.05 -24.32
C ASN A 84 -33.17 9.29 -24.62
N THR A 85 -33.91 9.25 -25.73
CA THR A 85 -34.95 10.24 -26.10
C THR A 85 -36.36 9.84 -25.62
N LEU A 86 -36.49 9.06 -24.54
CA LEU A 86 -37.82 8.63 -24.06
C LEU A 86 -38.12 8.85 -22.58
N ASN A 87 -37.22 9.42 -21.77
CA ASN A 87 -37.54 9.82 -20.39
C ASN A 87 -36.75 11.07 -19.98
N ALA A 88 -37.09 12.21 -20.58
CA ALA A 88 -36.52 13.53 -20.25
C ALA A 88 -37.10 14.10 -18.93
N GLY A 89 -37.16 13.28 -17.87
CA GLY A 89 -37.81 13.66 -16.61
C GLY A 89 -37.18 13.07 -15.33
N ILE A 90 -36.13 12.25 -15.43
CA ILE A 90 -35.42 11.73 -14.25
C ILE A 90 -33.93 12.05 -14.40
N ASP A 91 -33.50 13.06 -13.66
CA ASP A 91 -32.12 13.41 -13.32
C ASP A 91 -31.08 13.50 -14.45
N ASN A 92 -31.00 14.70 -15.02
CA ASN A 92 -29.81 15.24 -15.71
C ASN A 92 -28.53 15.33 -14.82
N GLN A 93 -28.52 14.67 -13.65
CA GLN A 93 -27.47 14.74 -12.62
C GLN A 93 -26.38 13.66 -12.76
N MET A 94 -26.54 12.68 -13.67
CA MET A 94 -25.50 11.68 -13.97
C MET A 94 -24.39 12.20 -14.93
N ARG A 95 -24.43 13.49 -15.26
CA ARG A 95 -23.47 14.15 -16.15
C ARG A 95 -22.15 14.37 -15.39
N HIS A 96 -21.13 13.58 -15.70
CA HIS A 96 -19.73 13.77 -15.27
C HIS A 96 -19.49 13.66 -13.75
N ARG A 97 -19.69 12.47 -13.18
CA ARG A 97 -19.20 12.20 -11.81
C ARG A 97 -17.72 11.84 -11.87
N ALA A 98 -16.87 12.79 -11.48
CA ALA A 98 -15.46 12.52 -11.20
C ALA A 98 -15.32 12.09 -9.73
N ILE A 99 -14.71 10.94 -9.49
CA ILE A 99 -14.33 10.48 -8.14
C ILE A 99 -12.81 10.49 -8.08
N SER A 100 -12.24 11.11 -7.05
CA SER A 100 -10.81 11.12 -6.81
C SER A 100 -10.48 10.66 -5.41
N GLN A 101 -9.39 9.92 -5.27
CA GLN A 101 -8.88 9.46 -3.99
C GLN A 101 -7.37 9.69 -3.92
N THR A 102 -6.89 10.14 -2.77
CA THR A 102 -5.46 10.21 -2.47
C THR A 102 -5.18 9.34 -1.25
N GLN A 103 -4.10 8.56 -1.31
CA GLN A 103 -3.54 7.86 -0.19
C GLN A 103 -2.05 8.18 -0.08
N SER A 104 -1.57 8.37 1.13
CA SER A 104 -0.15 8.56 1.42
C SER A 104 0.25 7.69 2.59
N SER A 105 1.44 7.13 2.55
CA SER A 105 2.00 6.35 3.65
C SER A 105 3.45 6.74 3.92
N LEU A 106 3.84 6.62 5.19
CA LEU A 106 5.20 6.75 5.67
C LEU A 106 5.50 5.53 6.52
N PHE A 107 6.66 4.92 6.32
CA PHE A 107 7.07 3.75 7.09
C PHE A 107 8.48 3.89 7.62
N LEU A 108 8.69 3.23 8.76
CA LEU A 108 9.97 3.06 9.42
C LEU A 108 10.05 1.61 9.90
N GLU A 109 11.14 0.94 9.56
CA GLU A 109 11.43 -0.41 10.01
C GLU A 109 12.89 -0.54 10.36
N ASP A 110 13.16 -1.25 11.46
CA ASP A 110 14.50 -1.61 11.90
C ASP A 110 14.58 -3.14 12.05
N GLU A 111 15.63 -3.70 11.48
CA GLU A 111 16.00 -5.11 11.61
C GLU A 111 17.34 -5.21 12.31
N TYR A 112 17.36 -5.77 13.51
CA TYR A 112 18.56 -5.93 14.32
C TYR A 112 18.89 -7.40 14.52
N SER A 113 20.01 -7.82 13.95
CA SER A 113 20.62 -9.13 14.19
C SER A 113 21.71 -8.97 15.25
N ILE A 114 21.39 -9.27 16.51
CA ILE A 114 22.33 -9.17 17.64
C ILE A 114 23.47 -10.17 17.45
N ASN A 115 23.13 -11.39 17.06
CA ASN A 115 24.06 -12.48 16.75
C ASN A 115 23.35 -13.52 15.85
N GLU A 116 24.01 -14.66 15.57
CA GLU A 116 23.41 -15.76 14.79
C GLU A 116 22.14 -16.39 15.40
N TYR A 117 21.94 -16.18 16.71
CA TYR A 117 20.87 -16.77 17.51
C TYR A 117 19.67 -15.84 17.68
N ILE A 118 19.86 -14.52 17.74
CA ILE A 118 18.79 -13.56 18.06
C ILE A 118 18.68 -12.50 16.96
N GLY A 119 17.51 -12.42 16.36
CA GLY A 119 17.12 -11.37 15.42
C GLY A 119 15.78 -10.74 15.83
N ILE A 120 15.70 -9.43 15.79
CA ILE A 120 14.50 -8.66 16.12
C ILE A 120 14.18 -7.75 14.94
N THR A 121 12.90 -7.64 14.60
CA THR A 121 12.41 -6.68 13.61
C THR A 121 11.28 -5.88 14.24
N GLY A 122 11.33 -4.57 14.12
CA GLY A 122 10.26 -3.67 14.55
C GLY A 122 9.95 -2.68 13.45
N GLY A 123 8.68 -2.38 13.22
CA GLY A 123 8.31 -1.39 12.23
C GLY A 123 6.91 -0.82 12.41
N VAL A 124 6.68 0.32 11.78
CA VAL A 124 5.39 0.98 11.74
C VAL A 124 5.18 1.63 10.37
N CYS A 125 3.96 1.55 9.86
CA CYS A 125 3.52 2.29 8.70
C CYS A 125 2.34 3.18 9.08
N TYR A 126 2.46 4.49 8.89
CA TYR A 126 1.36 5.43 9.02
C TYR A 126 0.78 5.71 7.64
N THR A 127 -0.51 5.44 7.46
CA THR A 127 -1.22 5.67 6.21
C THR A 127 -2.34 6.67 6.42
N TYR A 128 -2.46 7.65 5.54
CA TYR A 128 -3.60 8.56 5.43
C TYR A 128 -4.29 8.32 4.09
N GLY A 129 -5.62 8.19 4.09
CA GLY A 129 -6.45 8.19 2.90
C GLY A 129 -7.52 9.28 2.96
N SER A 130 -7.76 9.97 1.86
CA SER A 130 -8.73 11.06 1.78
C SER A 130 -10.17 10.63 2.14
N ILE A 131 -10.49 9.35 1.93
CA ILE A 131 -11.81 8.76 2.21
C ILE A 131 -11.84 8.05 3.58
N PHE A 132 -10.71 7.50 4.03
CA PHE A 132 -10.66 6.55 5.15
C PHE A 132 -9.95 7.09 6.40
N GLY A 133 -9.37 8.28 6.30
CA GLY A 133 -8.61 8.94 7.36
C GLY A 133 -7.26 8.27 7.60
N SER A 134 -6.70 8.50 8.79
CA SER A 134 -5.37 7.99 9.16
C SER A 134 -5.41 6.71 9.98
N TYR A 135 -4.37 5.89 9.80
CA TYR A 135 -4.13 4.67 10.56
C TYR A 135 -2.64 4.37 10.72
N ALA A 136 -2.25 3.85 11.88
CA ALA A 136 -0.90 3.34 12.11
C ALA A 136 -0.93 1.82 12.16
N THR A 137 0.05 1.19 11.53
CA THR A 137 0.17 -0.26 11.41
C THR A 137 1.51 -0.72 11.97
N PRO A 138 1.64 -0.83 13.32
CA PRO A 138 2.83 -1.41 13.94
C PRO A 138 2.94 -2.92 13.67
N ARG A 139 4.18 -3.39 13.59
CA ARG A 139 4.58 -4.80 13.51
C ARG A 139 5.86 -5.06 14.29
N GLY A 140 5.99 -6.26 14.83
CA GLY A 140 7.18 -6.72 15.53
C GLY A 140 7.37 -8.22 15.36
N TYR A 141 8.61 -8.63 15.14
CA TYR A 141 9.00 -10.03 14.97
C TYR A 141 10.26 -10.33 15.78
N LEU A 142 10.32 -11.53 16.33
CA LEU A 142 11.47 -12.09 17.03
C LEU A 142 11.81 -13.45 16.42
N VAL A 143 13.08 -13.63 16.12
CA VAL A 143 13.67 -14.93 15.76
C VAL A 143 14.68 -15.28 16.85
N PHE A 144 14.49 -16.44 17.47
CA PHE A 144 15.36 -16.97 18.50
C PHE A 144 15.78 -18.40 18.19
N LYS A 145 17.09 -18.66 18.15
CA LYS A 145 17.69 -19.98 17.95
C LYS A 145 18.48 -20.35 19.20
N PRO A 146 17.85 -20.95 20.22
CA PRO A 146 18.57 -21.33 21.44
C PRO A 146 19.67 -22.38 21.17
N PHE A 147 19.47 -23.20 20.15
CA PHE A 147 20.43 -24.20 19.68
C PHE A 147 20.42 -24.24 18.14
N ASN A 148 21.47 -24.81 17.54
CA ASN A 148 21.61 -24.88 16.07
C ASN A 148 20.48 -25.66 15.37
N PHE A 149 19.76 -26.52 16.09
CA PHE A 149 18.70 -27.37 15.55
C PHE A 149 17.29 -26.86 15.87
N TRP A 150 17.12 -25.81 16.69
CA TRP A 150 15.80 -25.24 17.02
C TRP A 150 15.70 -23.79 16.55
N THR A 151 14.57 -23.44 15.96
CA THR A 151 14.25 -22.05 15.63
C THR A 151 12.85 -21.73 16.10
N ILE A 152 12.74 -20.71 16.95
CA ILE A 152 11.49 -20.16 17.45
C ILE A 152 11.30 -18.82 16.75
N LYS A 153 10.16 -18.64 16.09
CA LYS A 153 9.75 -17.38 15.49
C LYS A 153 8.45 -16.94 16.13
N GLY A 154 8.37 -15.69 16.54
CA GLY A 154 7.17 -15.07 17.07
C GLY A 154 6.96 -13.71 16.43
N GLY A 155 5.71 -13.29 16.28
CA GLY A 155 5.43 -11.96 15.78
C GLY A 155 4.01 -11.50 16.05
N VAL A 156 3.87 -10.18 16.12
CA VAL A 156 2.61 -9.48 16.22
C VAL A 156 2.58 -8.40 15.14
N ALA A 157 1.46 -8.27 14.46
CA ALA A 157 1.26 -7.20 13.50
C ALA A 157 -0.19 -6.75 13.57
N THR A 158 -0.40 -5.47 13.32
CA THR A 158 -1.73 -4.96 13.05
C THR A 158 -1.93 -4.86 11.53
N GLY A 159 -3.17 -4.74 11.10
CA GLY A 159 -3.54 -4.47 9.72
C GLY A 159 -4.80 -3.62 9.69
N TYR A 160 -5.02 -2.94 8.56
CA TYR A 160 -6.23 -2.18 8.32
C TYR A 160 -6.87 -2.64 7.02
N LYS A 161 -8.18 -2.91 7.05
CA LYS A 161 -8.95 -3.23 5.84
C LYS A 161 -9.72 -1.99 5.39
N VAL A 162 -9.39 -1.51 4.21
CA VAL A 162 -10.13 -0.43 3.54
C VAL A 162 -11.48 -0.98 3.05
N PRO A 163 -12.62 -0.36 3.39
CA PRO A 163 -13.93 -0.71 2.83
C PRO A 163 -13.98 -0.52 1.31
N VAL A 164 -14.72 -1.39 0.60
CA VAL A 164 -14.83 -1.31 -0.87
C VAL A 164 -15.77 -0.17 -1.28
N ILE A 165 -15.33 0.66 -2.25
CA ILE A 165 -16.04 1.85 -2.77
C ILE A 165 -17.48 1.55 -3.26
N LYS A 166 -17.81 0.29 -3.57
CA LYS A 166 -19.18 -0.13 -3.97
C LYS A 166 -20.26 0.16 -2.91
N GLU A 167 -19.90 0.44 -1.65
CA GLU A 167 -20.85 0.80 -0.60
C GLU A 167 -21.13 2.32 -0.47
N LEU A 168 -20.43 3.18 -1.22
CA LEU A 168 -20.61 4.64 -1.21
C LEU A 168 -21.74 5.11 -2.16
N SER A 169 -22.89 4.42 -2.13
CA SER A 169 -24.11 4.90 -2.79
C SER A 169 -24.59 6.19 -2.12
N PRO A 170 -24.98 7.23 -2.89
CA PRO A 170 -25.62 8.42 -2.31
C PRO A 170 -26.86 7.97 -1.52
N GLY A 171 -26.88 8.23 -0.21
CA GLY A 171 -28.00 7.89 0.67
C GLY A 171 -27.74 6.82 1.73
N SER A 172 -26.59 6.13 1.70
CA SER A 172 -26.20 5.22 2.79
C SER A 172 -25.14 5.86 3.68
N THR A 173 -25.56 6.58 4.72
CA THR A 173 -24.71 6.87 5.88
C THR A 173 -24.49 5.58 6.66
N LYS A 174 -23.63 4.70 6.14
CA LYS A 174 -23.04 3.68 7.01
C LYS A 174 -21.90 4.34 7.76
N SER A 175 -22.02 4.38 9.09
CA SER A 175 -20.90 4.61 9.99
C SER A 175 -19.74 3.76 9.51
N MET A 176 -18.68 4.39 9.01
CA MET A 176 -17.52 3.70 8.48
C MET A 176 -16.67 3.24 9.66
N ASP A 177 -17.09 2.16 10.30
CA ASP A 177 -16.38 1.62 11.44
C ASP A 177 -15.01 1.10 10.98
N LYS A 178 -13.95 1.74 11.48
CA LYS A 178 -12.57 1.35 11.20
C LYS A 178 -12.32 -0.02 11.81
N VAL A 179 -12.09 -1.04 10.98
CA VAL A 179 -11.75 -2.38 11.48
C VAL A 179 -10.24 -2.53 11.55
N GLN A 180 -9.71 -2.54 12.77
CA GLN A 180 -8.34 -2.95 13.04
C GLN A 180 -8.26 -4.46 13.13
N ILE A 181 -7.32 -5.05 12.39
CA ILE A 181 -7.03 -6.47 12.46
C ILE A 181 -5.75 -6.62 13.27
N HIS A 182 -5.74 -7.56 14.21
CA HIS A 182 -4.56 -7.95 14.97
C HIS A 182 -4.20 -9.38 14.58
N ALA A 183 -2.96 -9.61 14.16
CA ALA A 183 -2.43 -10.91 13.83
C ALA A 183 -1.28 -11.24 14.78
N MET A 184 -1.32 -12.44 15.35
CA MET A 184 -0.25 -12.98 16.19
C MET A 184 0.07 -14.39 15.71
N GLY A 185 1.35 -14.75 15.69
CA GLY A 185 1.79 -16.07 15.25
C GLY A 185 3.07 -16.50 15.96
N ILE A 186 3.15 -17.81 16.24
CA ILE A 186 4.35 -18.47 16.75
C ILE A 186 4.61 -19.70 15.90
N GLN A 187 5.86 -19.90 15.50
CA GLN A 187 6.31 -21.08 14.77
C GLN A 187 7.57 -21.64 15.44
N ILE A 188 7.61 -22.96 15.59
CA ILE A 188 8.74 -23.68 16.17
C ILE A 188 9.18 -24.76 15.17
N TYR A 189 10.46 -24.77 14.84
CA TYR A 189 11.06 -25.71 13.90
C TYR A 189 12.16 -26.51 14.58
N ASN A 190 12.21 -27.81 14.31
CA ASN A 190 13.34 -28.70 14.63
C ASN A 190 13.98 -29.15 13.31
N GLN A 191 15.24 -28.78 13.08
CA GLN A 191 15.94 -29.03 11.82
C GLN A 191 16.51 -30.45 11.69
N ASN A 192 16.36 -31.31 12.70
CA ASN A 192 16.81 -32.70 12.68
C ASN A 192 15.74 -33.70 12.17
N LEU A 193 14.62 -33.24 11.62
CA LEU A 193 13.50 -34.07 11.15
C LEU A 193 13.29 -33.96 9.63
N ALA A 194 14.37 -34.08 8.86
CA ALA A 194 14.34 -34.26 7.40
C ALA A 194 14.60 -35.73 7.04
#